data_AF-A0A7W0X9G4-F1
#
_entry.id   AF-A0A7W0X9G4-F1
#
_cell.length_a   1.000
_cell.length_b   1.000
_cell.length_c   1.000
_cell.angle_alpha   90.00
_cell.angle_beta   90.00
_cell.angle_gamma   90.00
#
_symmetry.space_group_name_H-M   'P 1'
#
loop_
_entity.id
_entity.type
_entity.pdbx_description
1 polymer ?
#
loop_
_entity_poly.entity_id
_entity_poly.type
_entity_poly.pdbx_seq_one_letter_code
_entity_poly.pdbx_strand_id
1 'polypeptide(L)'
;MRTVLLVHEAMLGGRQGRIARRGGESARMRNRELHDSLHAFALEAAAMLRDEQAAGAEIEFDLEDGGSRGGPSLYHYRPLTQKFIAQRWTRLRFLPGAARAADALDAGAAAYLRLNGLRGAEPEPALKAMLERLYEDSTDFAFPEERFERVYSEVEGTLYDESQSATVLVPVHGLEMNAERIELGDGLCLARG
;
A
#
# COMPACT_ATOMS: atom_id res chain seq x y z
N MET A 1 34.52 29.96 -14.84
CA MET A 1 33.28 29.16 -14.91
C MET A 1 32.71 29.07 -13.50
N ARG A 2 31.48 29.55 -13.28
CA ARG A 2 30.84 29.52 -11.94
C ARG A 2 29.80 28.38 -11.90
N THR A 3 29.68 27.73 -10.75
CA THR A 3 28.80 26.58 -10.50
C THR A 3 27.52 27.08 -9.83
N VAL A 4 26.35 26.71 -10.35
CA VAL A 4 25.05 27.01 -9.76
C VAL A 4 24.48 25.73 -9.16
N LEU A 5 23.91 25.76 -7.95
CA LEU A 5 23.36 24.58 -7.28
C LEU A 5 21.82 24.62 -7.32
N LEU A 6 21.20 23.58 -7.89
CA LEU A 6 19.77 23.36 -7.76
C LEU A 6 19.48 22.65 -6.43
N VAL A 7 18.72 23.28 -5.53
CA VAL A 7 18.31 22.81 -4.20
C VAL A 7 16.82 22.47 -4.23
N HIS A 8 16.43 21.27 -3.80
CA HIS A 8 15.02 20.91 -3.56
C HIS A 8 14.79 20.75 -2.05
N GLU A 9 13.97 21.62 -1.45
CA GLU A 9 13.66 21.64 -0.02
C GLU A 9 12.28 21.03 0.23
N ALA A 10 12.23 19.77 0.69
CA ALA A 10 11.07 19.21 1.38
C ALA A 10 11.28 19.43 2.89
N MET A 11 10.55 20.38 3.47
CA MET A 11 10.65 20.75 4.90
C MET A 11 10.20 19.59 5.81
N LEU A 12 11.13 19.06 6.61
CA LEU A 12 11.13 19.11 8.09
C LEU A 12 12.41 18.44 8.67
N GLY A 13 13.29 19.25 9.26
CA GLY A 13 14.10 18.89 10.44
C GLY A 13 15.35 18.00 10.33
N GLY A 14 16.53 18.61 10.10
CA GLY A 14 17.74 18.33 10.91
C GLY A 14 18.82 17.33 10.43
N ARG A 15 19.97 17.91 10.02
CA ARG A 15 21.37 17.41 10.07
C ARG A 15 21.84 16.24 9.16
N GLN A 16 22.47 16.68 8.05
CA GLN A 16 23.84 16.36 7.59
C GLN A 16 24.18 14.93 7.09
N GLY A 17 24.11 14.77 5.76
CA GLY A 17 25.21 14.20 4.98
C GLY A 17 25.04 12.78 4.42
N ARG A 18 24.51 12.67 3.20
CA ARG A 18 25.16 12.03 2.02
C ARG A 18 24.16 11.86 0.86
N ILE A 19 24.67 12.20 -0.32
CA ILE A 19 24.23 11.90 -1.70
C ILE A 19 23.06 10.88 -1.81
N ALA A 20 21.91 11.33 -2.32
CA ALA A 20 20.84 10.43 -2.81
C ALA A 20 20.01 11.07 -3.93
N ARG A 21 20.58 11.17 -5.14
CA ARG A 21 19.81 11.45 -6.37
C ARG A 21 19.59 10.14 -7.14
N ARG A 22 18.55 9.39 -6.76
CA ARG A 22 17.88 8.31 -7.52
C ARG A 22 16.61 7.74 -6.85
N GLY A 23 16.33 8.11 -5.60
CA GLY A 23 15.30 7.45 -4.78
C GLY A 23 13.84 7.77 -5.12
N GLY A 24 13.50 9.02 -5.46
CA GLY A 24 12.09 9.44 -5.57
C GLY A 24 11.32 8.86 -6.77
N GLU A 25 11.93 8.84 -7.95
CA GLU A 25 11.31 8.29 -9.15
C GLU A 25 11.25 6.76 -9.10
N SER A 26 12.32 6.12 -8.61
CA SER A 26 12.31 4.67 -8.33
C SER A 26 11.30 4.30 -7.25
N ALA A 27 11.11 5.13 -6.21
CA ALA A 27 10.09 4.92 -5.19
C ALA A 27 8.67 5.03 -5.78
N ARG A 28 8.39 6.03 -6.63
CA ARG A 28 7.11 6.19 -7.33
C ARG A 28 6.83 5.06 -8.33
N MET A 29 7.84 4.63 -9.08
CA MET A 29 7.71 3.48 -10.00
C MET A 29 7.44 2.20 -9.22
N ARG A 30 8.15 1.98 -8.11
CA ARG A 30 7.95 0.81 -7.23
C ARG A 30 6.60 0.83 -6.52
N ASN A 31 6.11 2.03 -6.19
CA ASN A 31 4.77 2.24 -5.64
C ASN A 31 3.69 1.86 -6.66
N ARG A 32 3.82 2.35 -7.90
CA ARG A 32 2.90 1.98 -8.98
C ARG A 32 2.95 0.49 -9.32
N GLU A 33 4.14 -0.10 -9.36
CA GLU A 33 4.32 -1.54 -9.58
C GLU A 33 3.67 -2.37 -8.46
N LEU A 34 3.80 -1.93 -7.20
CA LEU A 34 3.11 -2.54 -6.06
C LEU A 34 1.59 -2.43 -6.22
N HIS A 35 1.06 -1.23 -6.49
CA HIS A 35 -0.36 -1.01 -6.73
C HIS A 35 -0.89 -1.92 -7.83
N ASP A 36 -0.31 -1.85 -9.03
CA ASP A 36 -0.73 -2.61 -10.20
C ASP A 36 -0.70 -4.13 -9.93
N SER A 37 0.34 -4.60 -9.23
CA SER A 37 0.50 -6.03 -8.91
C SER A 37 -0.52 -6.51 -7.87
N LEU A 38 -0.76 -5.73 -6.81
CA LEU A 38 -1.77 -6.04 -5.79
C LEU A 38 -3.18 -5.98 -6.37
N HIS A 39 -3.46 -4.99 -7.22
CA HIS A 39 -4.75 -4.80 -7.89
C HIS A 39 -5.04 -5.98 -8.81
N ALA A 40 -4.09 -6.35 -9.67
CA ALA A 40 -4.22 -7.50 -10.56
C ALA A 40 -4.48 -8.80 -9.78
N PHE A 41 -3.72 -9.06 -8.71
CA PHE A 41 -3.95 -10.23 -7.86
C PHE A 41 -5.34 -10.21 -7.21
N ALA A 42 -5.77 -9.06 -6.69
CA ALA A 42 -7.06 -8.94 -6.04
C ALA A 42 -8.24 -9.10 -7.02
N LEU A 43 -8.10 -8.62 -8.27
CA LEU A 43 -9.05 -8.88 -9.35
C LEU A 43 -9.14 -10.36 -9.72
N GLU A 44 -7.99 -11.05 -9.86
CA GLU A 44 -7.96 -12.49 -10.14
C GLU A 44 -8.59 -13.29 -9.00
N ALA A 45 -8.31 -12.91 -7.75
CA ALA A 45 -8.92 -13.51 -6.58
C ALA A 45 -10.44 -13.29 -6.56
N ALA A 46 -10.91 -12.07 -6.84
CA ALA A 46 -12.33 -11.74 -6.95
C ALA A 46 -13.04 -12.62 -7.98
N ALA A 47 -12.44 -12.76 -9.18
CA ALA A 47 -12.99 -13.59 -10.24
C ALA A 47 -13.14 -15.05 -9.80
N MET A 48 -12.08 -15.64 -9.24
CA MET A 48 -12.09 -17.02 -8.78
C MET A 48 -13.11 -17.25 -7.64
N LEU A 49 -13.17 -16.35 -6.66
CA LEU A 49 -14.11 -16.46 -5.54
C LEU A 49 -15.57 -16.30 -5.98
N ARG A 50 -15.83 -15.44 -6.96
CA ARG A 50 -17.16 -15.32 -7.59
C ARG A 50 -17.55 -16.57 -8.38
N ASP A 51 -16.61 -17.17 -9.09
CA ASP A 51 -16.88 -18.42 -9.83
C ASP A 51 -17.23 -19.56 -8.85
N GLU A 52 -16.54 -19.64 -7.71
CA GLU A 52 -16.89 -20.57 -6.64
C GLU A 52 -18.30 -20.31 -6.08
N GLN A 53 -18.66 -19.06 -5.83
CA GLN A 53 -20.03 -18.71 -5.41
C GLN A 53 -21.08 -19.07 -6.46
N ALA A 54 -20.80 -18.79 -7.74
CA ALA A 54 -21.69 -19.14 -8.85
C ALA A 54 -21.85 -20.66 -9.01
N ALA A 55 -20.82 -21.44 -8.64
CA ALA A 55 -20.86 -22.89 -8.56
C ALA A 55 -21.61 -23.42 -7.31
N GLY A 56 -22.12 -22.54 -6.45
CA GLY A 56 -22.93 -22.89 -5.28
C GLY A 56 -22.17 -22.90 -3.95
N ALA A 57 -20.94 -22.39 -3.89
CA ALA A 57 -20.27 -22.23 -2.61
C ALA A 57 -20.89 -21.08 -1.79
N GLU A 58 -21.35 -21.40 -0.58
CA GLU A 58 -21.99 -20.42 0.31
C GLU A 58 -21.00 -19.82 1.32
N ILE A 59 -21.20 -18.54 1.64
CA ILE A 59 -20.51 -17.87 2.76
C ILE A 59 -21.31 -18.19 4.02
N GLU A 60 -20.64 -18.77 5.01
CA GLU A 60 -21.25 -19.00 6.33
C GLU A 60 -21.47 -17.68 7.07
N PHE A 61 -22.46 -17.63 7.96
CA PHE A 61 -22.74 -16.47 8.81
C PHE A 61 -22.64 -16.86 10.28
N ASP A 62 -22.10 -15.95 11.08
CA ASP A 62 -22.13 -16.03 12.54
C ASP A 62 -23.20 -15.09 13.11
N LEU A 63 -23.73 -15.45 14.28
CA LEU A 63 -24.76 -14.70 14.98
C LEU A 63 -24.14 -14.04 16.21
N GLU A 64 -23.89 -12.74 16.12
CA GLU A 64 -23.38 -11.95 17.25
C GLU A 64 -24.56 -11.38 18.05
N ASP A 65 -24.57 -11.61 19.36
CA ASP A 65 -25.55 -11.06 20.29
C ASP A 65 -25.09 -9.66 20.72
N GLY A 66 -25.71 -8.61 20.16
CA GLY A 66 -25.38 -7.21 20.43
C GLY A 66 -25.92 -6.65 21.76
N GLY A 67 -26.29 -7.53 22.70
CA GLY A 67 -26.96 -7.14 23.93
C GLY A 67 -26.09 -6.32 24.88
N SER A 68 -26.48 -5.06 25.13
CA SER A 68 -25.98 -4.28 26.27
C SER A 68 -26.71 -4.69 27.55
N ARG A 69 -26.03 -4.64 28.70
CA ARG A 69 -26.52 -5.10 30.00
C ARG A 69 -27.80 -4.33 30.39
N GLY A 70 -28.98 -4.90 30.11
CA GLY A 70 -30.30 -4.35 30.45
C GLY A 70 -31.16 -3.79 29.30
N GLY A 71 -30.71 -3.89 28.04
CA GLY A 71 -31.49 -3.52 26.85
C GLY A 71 -31.93 -4.73 26.01
N PRO A 72 -32.85 -4.56 25.05
CA PRO A 72 -33.21 -5.63 24.10
C PRO A 72 -31.98 -6.03 23.27
N SER A 73 -31.74 -7.35 23.12
CA SER A 73 -30.65 -7.84 22.27
C SER A 73 -31.01 -7.65 20.80
N LEU A 74 -30.13 -6.97 20.06
CA LEU A 74 -30.18 -6.96 18.61
C LEU A 74 -29.20 -8.01 18.10
N TYR A 75 -29.72 -8.93 17.30
CA TYR A 75 -28.90 -9.92 16.63
C TYR A 75 -28.20 -9.29 15.42
N HIS A 76 -26.91 -9.53 15.26
CA HIS A 76 -26.14 -9.10 14.11
C HIS A 76 -25.63 -10.34 13.37
N TYR A 77 -25.99 -10.44 12.09
CA TYR A 77 -25.47 -11.47 11.21
C TYR A 77 -24.16 -10.99 10.60
N ARG A 78 -23.09 -11.72 10.85
CA ARG A 78 -21.77 -11.41 10.32
C ARG A 78 -21.34 -12.45 9.30
N PRO A 79 -21.03 -12.07 8.04
CA PRO A 79 -20.52 -13.00 7.06
C PRO A 79 -19.10 -13.44 7.41
N LEU A 80 -18.84 -14.74 7.38
CA LEU A 80 -17.54 -15.35 7.66
C LEU A 80 -16.67 -15.41 6.41
N THR A 81 -16.49 -14.27 5.72
CA THR A 81 -15.68 -14.16 4.49
C THR A 81 -14.23 -14.59 4.71
N GLN A 82 -13.66 -14.27 5.87
CA GLN A 82 -12.30 -14.67 6.23
C GLN A 82 -12.15 -16.20 6.27
N LYS A 83 -13.14 -16.92 6.84
CA LYS A 83 -13.18 -18.39 6.83
C LYS A 83 -13.26 -18.92 5.40
N PHE A 84 -14.12 -18.32 4.57
CA PHE A 84 -14.29 -18.71 3.18
C PHE A 84 -13.00 -18.54 2.35
N ILE A 85 -12.28 -17.43 2.55
CA ILE A 85 -10.99 -17.14 1.92
C ILE A 85 -9.91 -18.11 2.42
N ALA A 86 -9.83 -18.34 3.73
CA ALA A 86 -8.84 -19.23 4.32
C ALA A 86 -8.93 -20.67 3.78
N GLN A 87 -10.15 -21.19 3.60
CA GLN A 87 -10.38 -22.52 3.01
C GLN A 87 -9.93 -22.61 1.55
N ARG A 88 -9.93 -21.49 0.82
CA ARG A 88 -9.55 -21.39 -0.60
C ARG A 88 -8.12 -20.91 -0.81
N TRP A 89 -7.40 -20.61 0.28
CA TRP A 89 -6.06 -20.04 0.21
C TRP A 89 -5.09 -20.88 -0.61
N THR A 90 -5.16 -22.21 -0.49
CA THR A 90 -4.33 -23.13 -1.26
C THR A 90 -4.46 -22.96 -2.77
N ARG A 91 -5.60 -22.49 -3.28
CA ARG A 91 -5.77 -22.16 -4.71
C ARG A 91 -5.39 -20.72 -5.01
N LEU A 92 -5.82 -19.78 -4.16
CA LEU A 92 -5.54 -18.35 -4.29
C LEU A 92 -4.04 -18.04 -4.40
N ARG A 93 -3.21 -18.68 -3.57
CA ARG A 93 -1.75 -18.46 -3.55
C ARG A 93 -1.02 -18.87 -4.83
N PHE A 94 -1.67 -19.65 -5.70
CA PHE A 94 -1.11 -20.08 -6.99
C PHE A 94 -1.74 -19.37 -8.19
N LEU A 95 -2.54 -18.32 -7.96
CA LEU A 95 -3.02 -17.48 -9.05
C LEU A 95 -1.84 -16.81 -9.78
N PRO A 96 -1.94 -16.57 -11.10
CA PRO A 96 -0.86 -15.96 -11.89
C PRO A 96 -0.30 -14.66 -11.30
N GLY A 97 -1.18 -13.80 -10.77
CA GLY A 97 -0.80 -12.52 -10.15
C GLY A 97 -0.17 -12.65 -8.76
N ALA A 98 -0.33 -13.78 -8.07
CA ALA A 98 0.09 -13.94 -6.67
C ALA A 98 1.60 -13.81 -6.49
N ALA A 99 2.40 -14.39 -7.39
CA ALA A 99 3.86 -14.31 -7.32
C ALA A 99 4.37 -12.87 -7.50
N ARG A 100 3.85 -12.15 -8.50
CA ARG A 100 4.22 -10.75 -8.73
C ARG A 100 3.80 -9.84 -7.59
N ALA A 101 2.59 -10.04 -7.06
CA ALA A 101 2.11 -9.33 -5.89
C ALA A 101 2.99 -9.60 -4.66
N ALA A 102 3.43 -10.85 -4.46
CA ALA A 102 4.32 -11.22 -3.37
C ALA A 102 5.70 -10.56 -3.51
N ASP A 103 6.30 -10.61 -4.70
CA ASP A 103 7.60 -9.99 -4.98
C ASP A 103 7.55 -8.46 -4.79
N ALA A 104 6.48 -7.81 -5.23
CA ALA A 104 6.30 -6.39 -5.05
C ALA A 104 6.12 -6.01 -3.57
N LEU A 105 5.39 -6.83 -2.81
CA LEU A 105 5.09 -6.61 -1.38
C LEU A 105 6.24 -7.02 -0.46
N ASP A 106 7.24 -7.79 -0.91
CA ASP A 106 8.30 -8.38 -0.09
C ASP A 106 8.87 -7.44 0.99
N ALA A 107 9.35 -6.25 0.59
CA ALA A 107 9.91 -5.26 1.51
C ALA A 107 8.88 -4.62 2.47
N GLY A 108 7.59 -4.65 2.12
CA GLY A 108 6.47 -4.11 2.89
C GLY A 108 5.67 -5.12 3.70
N ALA A 109 5.87 -6.41 3.47
CA ALA A 109 5.07 -7.49 4.05
C ALA A 109 5.09 -7.45 5.58
N ALA A 110 6.28 -7.29 6.17
CA ALA A 110 6.43 -7.18 7.62
C ALA A 110 5.71 -5.95 8.21
N ALA A 111 5.75 -4.80 7.53
CA ALA A 111 5.09 -3.58 7.99
C ALA A 111 3.57 -3.75 7.92
N TYR A 112 3.07 -4.26 6.79
CA TYR A 112 1.66 -4.52 6.60
C TYR A 112 1.08 -5.51 7.61
N LEU A 113 1.78 -6.61 7.88
CA LEU A 113 1.36 -7.59 8.89
C LEU A 113 1.27 -6.94 10.28
N ARG A 114 2.26 -6.14 10.68
CA ARG A 114 2.25 -5.46 11.98
C ARG A 114 1.06 -4.51 12.14
N LEU A 115 0.70 -3.76 11.11
CA LEU A 115 -0.48 -2.88 11.15
C LEU A 115 -1.77 -3.62 11.40
N ASN A 116 -1.87 -4.81 10.83
CA ASN A 116 -3.03 -5.69 11.00
C ASN A 116 -2.95 -6.52 12.29
N GLY A 117 -2.01 -6.22 13.19
CA GLY A 117 -1.82 -6.95 14.45
C GLY A 117 -1.29 -8.37 14.26
N LEU A 118 -0.79 -8.70 13.06
CA LEU A 118 -0.26 -10.00 12.69
C LEU A 118 1.26 -10.04 12.86
N ARG A 119 1.80 -11.24 13.00
CA ARG A 119 3.25 -11.49 13.10
C ARG A 119 3.75 -12.12 11.81
N GLY A 120 4.96 -11.75 11.42
CA GLY A 120 5.65 -12.32 10.27
C GLY A 120 6.32 -11.26 9.42
N ALA A 121 7.07 -11.72 8.43
CA ALA A 121 7.68 -10.89 7.39
C ALA A 121 7.44 -11.45 5.98
N GLU A 122 6.81 -12.62 5.88
CA GLU A 122 6.60 -13.30 4.61
C GLU A 122 5.47 -12.62 3.81
N PRO A 123 5.61 -12.51 2.48
CA PRO A 123 4.61 -11.87 1.64
C PRO A 123 3.32 -12.68 1.51
N GLU A 124 3.39 -14.02 1.53
CA GLU A 124 2.20 -14.87 1.38
C GLU A 124 1.13 -14.60 2.48
N PRO A 125 1.46 -14.62 3.79
CA PRO A 125 0.53 -14.21 4.85
C PRO A 125 0.01 -12.76 4.70
N ALA A 126 0.83 -11.86 4.17
CA ALA A 126 0.45 -10.47 3.97
C ALA A 126 -0.60 -10.34 2.85
N LEU A 127 -0.44 -11.05 1.74
CA LEU A 127 -1.45 -11.13 0.67
C LEU A 127 -2.77 -11.72 1.17
N LYS A 128 -2.70 -12.77 2.00
CA LYS A 128 -3.91 -13.36 2.62
C LYS A 128 -4.63 -12.33 3.48
N ALA A 129 -3.92 -11.66 4.37
CA ALA A 129 -4.46 -10.63 5.24
C ALA A 129 -5.09 -9.47 4.44
N MET A 130 -4.49 -9.11 3.30
CA MET A 130 -5.04 -8.10 2.40
C MET A 130 -6.38 -8.51 1.81
N LEU A 131 -6.51 -9.73 1.30
CA LEU A 131 -7.80 -10.22 0.80
C LEU A 131 -8.86 -10.33 1.91
N GLU A 132 -8.46 -10.78 3.10
CA GLU A 132 -9.37 -10.86 4.25
C GLU A 132 -9.91 -9.49 4.67
N ARG A 133 -9.07 -8.45 4.61
CA ARG A 133 -9.47 -7.06 4.90
C ARG A 133 -10.28 -6.45 3.75
N LEU A 134 -9.97 -6.81 2.50
CA LEU A 134 -10.68 -6.36 1.31
C LEU A 134 -12.15 -6.84 1.32
N TYR A 135 -12.42 -8.04 1.82
CA TYR A 135 -13.76 -8.62 1.89
C TYR A 135 -14.35 -8.67 3.29
N GLU A 136 -13.77 -7.93 4.24
CA GLU A 136 -14.30 -7.83 5.59
C GLU A 136 -15.74 -7.30 5.56
N ASP A 137 -16.64 -8.07 6.19
CA ASP A 137 -18.08 -7.85 6.27
C ASP A 137 -18.82 -7.84 4.91
N SER A 138 -18.17 -8.29 3.82
CA SER A 138 -18.83 -8.43 2.52
C SER A 138 -19.72 -9.67 2.47
N THR A 139 -20.81 -9.62 1.73
CA THR A 139 -21.68 -10.78 1.46
C THR A 139 -21.46 -11.39 0.09
N ASP A 140 -20.63 -10.77 -0.74
CA ASP A 140 -20.24 -11.25 -2.06
C ASP A 140 -18.77 -10.92 -2.36
N PHE A 141 -18.28 -11.44 -3.49
CA PHE A 141 -16.91 -11.21 -3.97
C PHE A 141 -16.83 -10.29 -5.19
N ALA A 142 -17.78 -9.35 -5.36
CA ALA A 142 -17.59 -8.26 -6.32
C ALA A 142 -16.33 -7.46 -5.93
N PHE A 143 -15.51 -7.07 -6.91
CA PHE A 143 -14.27 -6.35 -6.62
C PHE A 143 -14.59 -4.94 -6.08
N PRO A 144 -14.25 -4.62 -4.82
CA PRO A 144 -14.63 -3.35 -4.22
C PRO A 144 -13.50 -2.32 -4.41
N GLU A 145 -13.52 -1.65 -5.57
CA GLU A 145 -12.47 -0.70 -6.01
C GLU A 145 -12.11 0.33 -4.93
N GLU A 146 -13.10 1.00 -4.34
CA GLU A 146 -12.86 2.05 -3.34
C GLU A 146 -12.27 1.49 -2.03
N ARG A 147 -12.62 0.24 -1.70
CA ARG A 147 -12.06 -0.42 -0.52
C ARG A 147 -10.64 -0.91 -0.78
N PHE A 148 -10.35 -1.38 -2.00
CA PHE A 148 -8.99 -1.70 -2.42
C PHE A 148 -8.09 -0.49 -2.30
N GLU A 149 -8.48 0.66 -2.85
CA GLU A 149 -7.68 1.89 -2.76
C GLU A 149 -7.43 2.34 -1.32
N ARG A 150 -8.42 2.15 -0.42
CA ARG A 150 -8.25 2.43 1.01
C ARG A 150 -7.25 1.49 1.66
N VAL A 151 -7.37 0.18 1.43
CA VAL A 151 -6.44 -0.83 1.98
C VAL A 151 -5.03 -0.61 1.44
N TYR A 152 -4.91 -0.27 0.16
CA TYR A 152 -3.63 0.06 -0.47
C TYR A 152 -3.00 1.31 0.16
N SER A 153 -3.77 2.38 0.37
CA SER A 153 -3.27 3.63 0.97
C SER A 153 -2.68 3.41 2.38
N GLU A 154 -3.21 2.45 3.15
CA GLU A 154 -2.65 2.07 4.45
C GLU A 154 -1.30 1.32 4.32
N VAL A 155 -1.17 0.45 3.31
CA VAL A 155 0.08 -0.23 2.97
C VAL A 155 1.13 0.80 2.55
N GLU A 156 0.76 1.71 1.64
CA GLU A 156 1.60 2.79 1.16
C GLU A 156 2.06 3.70 2.30
N GLY A 157 1.13 4.17 3.14
CA GLY A 157 1.45 5.06 4.25
C GLY A 157 2.55 4.50 5.16
N THR A 158 2.59 3.20 5.38
CA THR A 158 3.60 2.57 6.24
C THR A 158 4.92 2.22 5.58
N LEU A 159 4.91 2.02 4.26
CA LEU A 159 6.11 1.88 3.46
C LEU A 159 6.86 3.22 3.32
N TYR A 160 6.13 4.34 3.30
CA TYR A 160 6.68 5.63 2.89
C TYR A 160 6.68 6.73 3.98
N ASP A 161 5.96 6.60 5.10
CA ASP A 161 6.10 7.54 6.23
C ASP A 161 7.46 7.38 6.95
N GLU A 162 8.13 6.24 6.77
CA GLU A 162 9.54 6.04 7.19
C GLU A 162 10.57 6.47 6.12
N SER A 163 10.13 6.93 4.94
CA SER A 163 11.02 7.40 3.87
C SER A 163 11.43 8.86 4.09
N GLN A 164 12.60 9.03 4.73
CA GLN A 164 13.27 10.31 5.01
C GLN A 164 13.28 11.28 3.79
N SER A 165 12.87 12.53 4.02
CA SER A 165 12.99 13.63 3.05
C SER A 165 14.42 13.77 2.52
N ALA A 166 14.61 13.59 1.21
CA ALA A 166 15.90 13.74 0.53
C ALA A 166 16.03 15.11 -0.14
N THR A 167 16.92 15.97 0.38
CA THR A 167 17.36 17.19 -0.32
C THR A 167 18.41 16.85 -1.37
N VAL A 168 18.18 17.35 -2.57
CA VAL A 168 18.80 16.89 -3.81
C VAL A 168 19.54 18.09 -4.40
N LEU A 169 20.88 18.07 -4.40
CA LEU A 169 21.77 19.13 -4.92
C LEU A 169 22.41 18.71 -6.25
N VAL A 170 22.32 19.54 -7.30
CA VAL A 170 23.01 19.30 -8.59
C VAL A 170 23.69 20.57 -9.06
N PRO A 171 24.98 20.48 -9.46
CA PRO A 171 25.65 21.56 -10.14
C PRO A 171 25.10 21.71 -11.56
N VAL A 172 24.55 22.87 -11.87
CA VAL A 172 24.18 23.27 -13.23
C VAL A 172 25.33 24.12 -13.76
N HIS A 173 25.95 23.69 -14.86
CA HIS A 173 27.04 24.40 -15.51
C HIS A 173 26.49 25.28 -16.64
N GLY A 174 27.02 26.50 -16.77
CA GLY A 174 26.64 27.43 -17.85
C GLY A 174 25.48 28.37 -17.53
N LEU A 175 24.99 28.38 -16.28
CA LEU A 175 23.98 29.33 -15.81
C LEU A 175 24.64 30.53 -15.10
N GLU A 176 24.23 31.75 -15.43
CA GLU A 176 24.60 32.95 -14.69
C GLU A 176 23.40 33.45 -13.88
N MET A 177 23.58 33.55 -12.56
CA MET A 177 22.54 34.04 -11.65
C MET A 177 22.94 35.40 -11.10
N ASN A 178 22.06 36.39 -11.29
CA ASN A 178 22.20 37.71 -10.68
C ASN A 178 21.61 37.78 -9.25
N ALA A 179 20.77 36.81 -8.89
CA ALA A 179 20.20 36.65 -7.56
C ALA A 179 20.94 35.54 -6.78
N GLU A 180 21.00 35.68 -5.46
CA GLU A 180 21.59 34.67 -4.57
C GLU A 180 20.75 33.38 -4.53
N ARG A 181 19.43 33.53 -4.70
CA ARG A 181 18.44 32.45 -4.68
C ARG A 181 17.31 32.75 -5.67
N ILE A 182 16.84 31.76 -6.41
CA ILE A 182 15.69 31.85 -7.32
C ILE A 182 14.75 30.68 -7.03
N GLU A 183 13.54 30.97 -6.55
CA GLU A 183 12.49 29.97 -6.35
C GLU A 183 11.89 29.57 -7.71
N LEU A 184 11.80 28.26 -7.98
CA LEU A 184 11.24 27.70 -9.22
C LEU A 184 9.82 27.14 -9.04
N GLY A 185 9.32 27.06 -7.80
CA GLY A 185 8.05 26.41 -7.47
C GLY A 185 8.21 24.93 -7.10
N ASP A 186 7.16 24.30 -6.58
CA ASP A 186 7.14 22.87 -6.21
C ASP A 186 8.29 22.41 -5.29
N GLY A 187 8.77 23.30 -4.41
CA GLY A 187 9.91 23.03 -3.51
C GLY A 187 11.28 23.06 -4.18
N LEU A 188 11.36 23.48 -5.46
CA LEU A 188 12.61 23.66 -6.21
C LEU A 188 13.13 25.09 -6.09
N CYS A 189 14.44 25.21 -5.91
CA CYS A 189 15.14 26.47 -5.78
C CYS A 189 16.52 26.38 -6.45
N LEU A 190 16.97 27.44 -7.13
CA LEU A 190 18.36 27.60 -7.54
C LEU A 190 19.06 28.48 -6.50
N ALA A 191 20.17 27.98 -5.96
CA ALA A 191 21.04 28.74 -5.08
C ALA A 191 22.40 28.93 -5.76
N ARG A 192 22.95 30.13 -5.62
CA ARG A 192 24.32 30.40 -6.07
C ARG A 192 25.29 29.65 -5.14
N GLY A 193 26.09 28.75 -5.71
CA GLY A 193 27.13 27.99 -5.00
C GLY A 193 28.45 28.74 -4.88
#